data_AF-A0A7D3VWH7-F1
#
_entry.id   AF-A0A7D3VWH7-F1
#
_cell.length_a   1.000
_cell.length_b   1.000
_cell.length_c   1.000
_cell.angle_alpha   90.00
_cell.angle_beta   90.00
_cell.angle_gamma   90.00
#
_symmetry.space_group_name_H-M   'P 1'
#
loop_
_entity.id
_entity.type
_entity.pdbx_description
1 polymer ?
#
loop_
_entity_poly.entity_id
_entity_poly.type
_entity_poly.pdbx_seq_one_letter_code
_entity_poly.pdbx_strand_id
1 'polypeptide(L)'
;MATLVLLRHGESVWNAEGLFTGWVDVDLSTKGESEATRGGDLLLDADITPDVVHTSLLKRAIRTANIALDVADLLWIPVKRSWRLNERHYGALQGKNKTQTREEFGEEQFMTWRRSYDTPPPPIKDDDPLSQVNDLRYAELPSELIPRSECLADVVDRLLPYWYDSIVPDLAAGKTVLVAAHGNSLRALVKHLDDISDEQIVGLNIPTGIPLVYELDDDFAPLKRGGEYLDPAAAKAAIEAVKNQGGGAGKKPAAAPKKAEPKKDAPKSRRGRKK
;
A
#
# COMPACT_ATOMS: atom_id res chain seq x y z
N MET A 1 25.44 7.29 12.77
CA MET A 1 24.67 7.46 11.51
C MET A 1 24.31 6.09 10.95
N ALA A 2 23.02 5.79 10.83
CA ALA A 2 22.50 4.53 10.31
C ALA A 2 21.61 4.76 9.08
N THR A 3 21.60 3.81 8.14
CA THR A 3 20.82 3.89 6.90
C THR A 3 19.66 2.90 6.93
N LEU A 4 18.44 3.42 6.84
CA LEU A 4 17.21 2.65 6.77
C LEU A 4 16.54 2.89 5.42
N VAL A 5 16.23 1.83 4.68
CA VAL A 5 15.50 1.87 3.42
C VAL A 5 14.12 1.26 3.62
N LEU A 6 13.07 2.01 3.29
CA LEU A 6 11.69 1.53 3.30
C LEU A 6 11.23 1.28 1.87
N LEU A 7 10.73 0.08 1.59
CA LEU A 7 10.21 -0.31 0.28
C LEU A 7 8.80 -0.86 0.42
N ARG A 8 7.81 -0.11 -0.07
CA ARG A 8 6.45 -0.65 -0.20
C ARG A 8 6.42 -1.65 -1.34
N HIS A 9 5.77 -2.80 -1.12
CA HIS A 9 5.54 -3.79 -2.16
C HIS A 9 4.94 -3.17 -3.44
N GLY A 10 5.24 -3.77 -4.59
CA GLY A 10 4.64 -3.40 -5.87
C GLY A 10 3.13 -3.66 -5.92
N GLU A 11 2.43 -3.16 -6.93
CA GLU A 11 1.00 -3.40 -7.12
C GLU A 11 0.63 -4.90 -7.01
N SER A 12 -0.34 -5.22 -6.15
CA SER A 12 -0.88 -6.58 -6.06
C SER A 12 -2.03 -6.83 -7.03
N VAL A 13 -2.35 -8.09 -7.29
CA VAL A 13 -3.52 -8.47 -8.12
C VAL A 13 -4.82 -7.81 -7.62
N TRP A 14 -5.03 -7.79 -6.31
CA TRP A 14 -6.21 -7.14 -5.70
C TRP A 14 -6.13 -5.62 -5.65
N ASN A 15 -4.93 -5.03 -5.71
CA ASN A 15 -4.81 -3.59 -5.89
C ASN A 15 -5.28 -3.18 -7.29
N ALA A 16 -4.88 -3.94 -8.32
CA ALA A 16 -5.34 -3.73 -9.69
C ALA A 16 -6.86 -3.91 -9.84
N GLU A 17 -7.46 -4.86 -9.11
CA GLU A 17 -8.91 -5.10 -9.08
C GLU A 17 -9.69 -4.15 -8.16
N GLY A 18 -9.02 -3.28 -7.40
CA GLY A 18 -9.66 -2.34 -6.49
C GLY A 18 -10.31 -2.99 -5.26
N LEU A 19 -9.82 -4.16 -4.82
CA LEU A 19 -10.32 -4.86 -3.64
C LEU A 19 -9.58 -4.44 -2.35
N PHE A 20 -10.23 -4.58 -1.20
CA PHE A 20 -9.58 -4.55 0.11
C PHE A 20 -8.84 -5.86 0.36
N THR A 21 -7.53 -5.79 0.64
CA THR A 21 -6.69 -6.99 0.79
C THR A 21 -6.45 -7.37 2.24
N GLY A 22 -5.78 -6.50 3.00
CA GLY A 22 -5.39 -6.79 4.38
C GLY A 22 -4.43 -7.96 4.45
N TRP A 23 -4.73 -8.93 5.30
CA TRP A 23 -3.88 -10.09 5.52
C TRP A 23 -4.11 -11.23 4.53
N VAL A 24 -5.07 -11.09 3.60
CA VAL A 24 -5.23 -12.05 2.50
C VAL A 24 -3.95 -12.09 1.66
N ASP A 25 -3.45 -13.30 1.40
CA ASP A 25 -2.11 -13.53 0.85
C ASP A 25 -2.09 -13.57 -0.68
N VAL A 26 -2.43 -12.44 -1.27
CA VAL A 26 -2.41 -12.23 -2.73
C VAL A 26 -1.03 -11.90 -3.25
N ASP A 27 -0.79 -12.29 -4.51
CA ASP A 27 0.48 -12.07 -5.20
C ASP A 27 0.57 -10.67 -5.84
N LEU A 28 1.75 -10.35 -6.36
CA LEU A 28 2.01 -9.19 -7.21
C LEU A 28 1.28 -9.34 -8.55
N SER A 29 0.89 -8.21 -9.14
CA SER A 29 0.56 -8.15 -10.57
C SER A 29 1.85 -8.11 -11.39
N THR A 30 1.77 -8.32 -12.70
CA THR A 30 2.93 -8.14 -13.61
C THR A 30 3.54 -6.74 -13.47
N LYS A 31 2.68 -5.72 -13.29
CA LYS A 31 3.13 -4.35 -13.03
C LYS A 31 3.85 -4.25 -11.68
N GLY A 32 3.34 -4.91 -10.63
CA GLY A 32 3.99 -4.95 -9.33
C GLY A 32 5.36 -5.65 -9.34
N GLU A 33 5.55 -6.65 -10.21
CA GLU A 33 6.87 -7.26 -10.43
C GLU A 33 7.84 -6.27 -11.09
N SER A 34 7.40 -5.55 -12.12
CA SER A 34 8.22 -4.48 -12.75
C SER A 34 8.56 -3.34 -11.77
N GLU A 35 7.61 -2.97 -10.90
CA GLU A 35 7.86 -2.00 -9.82
C GLU A 35 8.91 -2.50 -8.83
N ALA A 36 8.90 -3.80 -8.50
CA ALA A 36 9.91 -4.40 -7.63
C ALA A 36 11.30 -4.46 -8.29
N THR A 37 11.37 -4.81 -9.58
CA THR A 37 12.60 -4.78 -10.38
C THR A 37 13.19 -3.36 -10.39
N ARG A 38 12.37 -2.34 -10.67
CA ARG A 38 12.81 -0.95 -10.65
C ARG A 38 13.28 -0.51 -9.27
N GLY A 39 12.67 -1.01 -8.20
CA GLY A 39 13.14 -0.79 -6.83
C GLY A 39 14.56 -1.30 -6.60
N GLY A 40 14.91 -2.46 -7.17
CA GLY A 40 16.27 -2.99 -7.18
C GLY A 40 17.24 -2.13 -8.00
N ASP A 41 16.85 -1.72 -9.21
CA ASP A 41 17.67 -0.83 -10.05
C ASP A 41 17.98 0.48 -9.32
N LEU A 42 16.99 1.06 -8.63
CA LEU A 42 17.16 2.29 -7.86
C LEU A 42 18.16 2.15 -6.71
N LEU A 43 18.21 0.98 -6.05
CA LEU A 43 19.22 0.71 -5.02
C LEU A 43 20.63 0.70 -5.60
N LEU A 44 20.81 0.03 -6.75
CA LEU A 44 22.08 -0.01 -7.47
C LEU A 44 22.52 1.37 -7.97
N ASP A 45 21.61 2.11 -8.60
CA ASP A 45 21.84 3.45 -9.12
C ASP A 45 22.31 4.42 -8.02
N ALA A 46 21.85 4.20 -6.78
CA ALA A 46 22.17 5.00 -5.61
C ALA A 46 23.36 4.47 -4.78
N ASP A 47 24.00 3.37 -5.20
CA ASP A 47 25.07 2.69 -4.45
C ASP A 47 24.66 2.29 -3.02
N ILE A 48 23.40 1.90 -2.84
CA ILE A 48 22.86 1.45 -1.55
C ILE A 48 22.83 -0.08 -1.52
N THR A 49 23.62 -0.67 -0.64
CA THR A 49 23.72 -2.12 -0.45
C THR A 49 23.17 -2.53 0.91
N PRO A 50 21.94 -3.08 0.99
CA PRO A 50 21.40 -3.60 2.25
C PRO A 50 22.21 -4.79 2.79
N ASP A 51 22.46 -4.79 4.09
CA ASP A 51 23.11 -5.90 4.81
C ASP A 51 22.09 -6.90 5.38
N VAL A 52 20.84 -6.47 5.54
CA VAL A 52 19.75 -7.29 6.08
C VAL A 52 18.40 -6.79 5.58
N VAL A 53 17.49 -7.73 5.31
CA VAL A 53 16.10 -7.43 4.97
C VAL A 53 15.16 -7.81 6.10
N HIS A 54 14.23 -6.92 6.43
CA HIS A 54 13.05 -7.22 7.21
C HIS A 54 11.82 -7.17 6.32
N THR A 55 10.96 -8.18 6.39
CA THR A 55 9.70 -8.21 5.63
C THR A 55 8.57 -8.85 6.42
N SER A 56 7.36 -8.71 5.89
CA SER A 56 6.15 -9.31 6.43
C SER A 56 6.06 -10.83 6.19
N LEU A 57 4.97 -11.46 6.62
CA LEU A 57 4.64 -12.85 6.24
C LEU A 57 3.84 -12.97 4.94
N LEU A 58 3.58 -11.86 4.25
CA LEU A 58 2.71 -11.79 3.07
C LEU A 58 3.53 -11.80 1.78
N LYS A 59 3.16 -12.68 0.85
CA LYS A 59 3.93 -13.03 -0.34
C LYS A 59 4.29 -11.83 -1.21
N ARG A 60 3.40 -10.86 -1.36
CA ARG A 60 3.64 -9.65 -2.16
C ARG A 60 4.84 -8.84 -1.69
N ALA A 61 5.03 -8.69 -0.37
CA ALA A 61 6.19 -7.98 0.17
C ALA A 61 7.45 -8.84 0.11
N ILE A 62 7.33 -10.16 0.39
CA ILE A 62 8.43 -11.11 0.28
C ILE A 62 8.97 -11.17 -1.16
N ARG A 63 8.07 -11.25 -2.15
CA ARG A 63 8.44 -11.27 -3.57
C ARG A 63 9.01 -9.94 -4.02
N THR A 64 8.46 -8.80 -3.58
CA THR A 64 9.09 -7.50 -3.87
C THR A 64 10.52 -7.44 -3.34
N ALA A 65 10.76 -7.89 -2.10
CA ALA A 65 12.10 -7.95 -1.54
C ALA A 65 13.03 -8.84 -2.39
N ASN A 66 12.60 -10.08 -2.67
CA ASN A 66 13.40 -11.02 -3.44
C ASN A 66 13.73 -10.50 -4.85
N ILE A 67 12.76 -9.91 -5.56
CA ILE A 67 12.99 -9.35 -6.91
C ILE A 67 13.98 -8.19 -6.85
N ALA A 68 13.82 -7.27 -5.88
CA ALA A 68 14.75 -6.14 -5.73
C ALA A 68 16.17 -6.61 -5.38
N LEU A 69 16.31 -7.63 -4.52
CA LEU A 69 17.60 -8.21 -4.16
C LEU A 69 18.24 -9.01 -5.31
N ASP A 70 17.45 -9.68 -6.13
CA ASP A 70 17.93 -10.41 -7.31
C ASP A 70 18.55 -9.44 -8.33
N VAL A 71 17.87 -8.31 -8.58
CA VAL A 71 18.41 -7.22 -9.42
C VAL A 71 19.72 -6.68 -8.86
N ALA A 72 19.79 -6.49 -7.53
CA ALA A 72 20.97 -5.95 -6.86
C ALA A 72 22.11 -6.97 -6.63
N ASP A 73 21.93 -8.25 -7.00
CA ASP A 73 22.84 -9.37 -6.70
C ASP A 73 23.10 -9.60 -5.19
N LEU A 74 22.04 -9.47 -4.39
CA LEU A 74 22.08 -9.54 -2.92
C LEU A 74 21.18 -10.63 -2.32
N LEU A 75 20.75 -11.63 -3.10
CA LEU A 75 19.85 -12.69 -2.60
C LEU A 75 20.39 -13.49 -1.41
N TRP A 76 21.70 -13.46 -1.18
CA TRP A 76 22.37 -14.19 -0.11
C TRP A 76 22.30 -13.51 1.27
N ILE A 77 21.87 -12.25 1.35
CA ILE A 77 21.84 -11.52 2.62
C ILE A 77 20.77 -12.08 3.57
N PRO A 78 20.94 -11.94 4.90
CA PRO A 78 19.95 -12.40 5.86
C PRO A 78 18.57 -11.75 5.67
N VAL A 79 17.51 -12.55 5.78
CA VAL A 79 16.11 -12.08 5.73
C VAL A 79 15.37 -12.48 7.00
N LYS A 80 14.84 -11.49 7.72
CA LYS A 80 13.99 -11.66 8.90
C LYS A 80 12.53 -11.39 8.53
N ARG A 81 11.62 -12.28 8.92
CA ARG A 81 10.19 -12.17 8.59
C ARG A 81 9.36 -12.06 9.86
N SER A 82 8.36 -11.17 9.87
CA SER A 82 7.51 -10.96 11.04
C SER A 82 6.10 -10.54 10.66
N TRP A 83 5.10 -11.11 11.33
CA TRP A 83 3.69 -10.69 11.18
C TRP A 83 3.48 -9.24 11.60
N ARG A 84 4.34 -8.72 12.48
CA ARG A 84 4.31 -7.32 12.95
C ARG A 84 4.58 -6.31 11.82
N LEU A 85 5.10 -6.76 10.68
CA LEU A 85 5.25 -5.95 9.46
C LEU A 85 4.11 -6.14 8.44
N ASN A 86 3.12 -7.00 8.70
CA ASN A 86 1.96 -7.19 7.83
C ASN A 86 1.20 -5.87 7.59
N GLU A 87 0.44 -5.83 6.49
CA GLU A 87 -0.53 -4.76 6.21
C GLU A 87 -1.57 -4.64 7.34
N ARG A 88 -2.31 -3.53 7.42
CA ARG A 88 -3.49 -3.42 8.28
C ARG A 88 -4.51 -4.51 7.94
N HIS A 89 -4.99 -5.25 8.94
CA HIS A 89 -6.09 -6.21 8.78
C HIS A 89 -7.41 -5.47 8.50
N TYR A 90 -8.02 -5.72 7.34
CA TYR A 90 -9.23 -4.99 6.91
C TYR A 90 -10.55 -5.59 7.43
N GLY A 91 -10.46 -6.63 8.26
CA GLY A 91 -11.61 -7.29 8.86
C GLY A 91 -12.60 -7.79 7.83
N ALA A 92 -13.89 -7.59 8.08
CA ALA A 92 -14.96 -8.00 7.18
C ALA A 92 -14.99 -7.23 5.84
N LEU A 93 -14.06 -6.29 5.61
CA LEU A 93 -13.87 -5.68 4.30
C LEU A 93 -12.96 -6.48 3.37
N GLN A 94 -12.16 -7.43 3.89
CA GLN A 94 -11.27 -8.25 3.05
C GLN A 94 -12.06 -8.90 1.89
N GLY A 95 -11.54 -8.80 0.67
CA GLY A 95 -12.17 -9.29 -0.56
C GLY A 95 -13.25 -8.38 -1.16
N LYS A 96 -13.74 -7.37 -0.44
CA LYS A 96 -14.77 -6.45 -0.97
C LYS A 96 -14.18 -5.42 -1.93
N ASN A 97 -14.96 -5.07 -2.96
CA ASN A 97 -14.58 -4.00 -3.88
C ASN A 97 -14.77 -2.63 -3.23
N LYS A 98 -13.75 -1.78 -3.34
CA LYS A 98 -13.74 -0.44 -2.71
C LYS A 98 -14.83 0.47 -3.26
N THR A 99 -15.08 0.45 -4.57
CA THR A 99 -16.11 1.29 -5.20
C THR A 99 -17.50 0.86 -4.76
N GLN A 100 -17.78 -0.45 -4.79
CA GLN A 100 -19.08 -0.97 -4.33
C GLN A 100 -19.29 -0.70 -2.83
N THR A 101 -18.27 -0.89 -2.00
CA THR A 101 -18.33 -0.57 -0.56
C THR A 101 -18.64 0.92 -0.34
N ARG A 102 -18.03 1.81 -1.13
CA ARG A 102 -18.30 3.26 -1.07
C ARG A 102 -19.75 3.57 -1.48
N GLU A 103 -20.26 2.93 -2.53
CA GLU A 103 -21.63 3.12 -3.00
C GLU A 103 -22.67 2.63 -1.98
N GLU A 104 -22.38 1.53 -1.27
CA GLU A 104 -23.28 0.94 -0.28
C GLU A 104 -23.29 1.70 1.05
N PHE A 105 -22.11 2.06 1.58
CA PHE A 105 -21.98 2.64 2.93
C PHE A 105 -21.80 4.17 2.95
N GLY A 106 -21.63 4.79 1.77
CA GLY A 106 -21.39 6.22 1.63
C GLY A 106 -19.92 6.62 1.80
N GLU A 107 -19.58 7.83 1.33
CA GLU A 107 -18.21 8.34 1.32
C GLU A 107 -17.63 8.52 2.73
N GLU A 108 -18.42 9.02 3.67
CA GLU A 108 -17.97 9.27 5.04
C GLU A 108 -17.54 7.98 5.74
N GLN A 109 -18.40 6.95 5.74
CA GLN A 109 -18.09 5.65 6.34
C GLN A 109 -16.92 4.95 5.64
N PHE A 110 -16.87 5.02 4.31
CA PHE A 110 -15.77 4.48 3.52
C PHE A 110 -14.43 5.15 3.88
N MET A 111 -14.43 6.47 4.03
CA MET A 111 -13.22 7.22 4.40
C MET A 111 -12.80 6.95 5.84
N THR A 112 -13.76 6.82 6.78
CA THR A 112 -13.49 6.37 8.15
C THR A 112 -12.78 5.03 8.18
N TRP A 113 -13.33 3.99 7.55
CA TRP A 113 -12.67 2.67 7.52
C TRP A 113 -11.32 2.67 6.80
N ARG A 114 -11.18 3.50 5.75
CA ARG A 114 -9.95 3.53 4.98
C ARG A 114 -8.84 4.32 5.66
N ARG A 115 -9.17 5.36 6.42
CA ARG A 115 -8.18 6.36 6.83
C ARG A 115 -8.23 6.79 8.28
N SER A 116 -9.27 6.46 9.04
CA SER A 116 -9.28 6.73 10.48
C SER A 116 -8.05 6.13 11.15
N TYR A 117 -7.48 6.88 12.10
CA TYR A 117 -6.33 6.44 12.86
C TYR A 117 -6.72 5.34 13.87
N ASP A 118 -7.84 5.53 14.57
CA ASP A 118 -8.25 4.76 15.76
C ASP A 118 -9.52 3.91 15.54
N THR A 119 -10.19 4.04 14.39
CA THR A 119 -11.46 3.37 14.14
C THR A 119 -11.26 2.21 13.16
N PRO A 120 -11.30 0.94 13.61
CA PRO A 120 -11.12 -0.21 12.74
C PRO A 120 -12.36 -0.47 11.87
N PRO A 121 -12.21 -1.15 10.72
CA PRO A 121 -13.35 -1.76 10.01
C PRO A 121 -14.10 -2.78 10.88
N PRO A 122 -15.30 -3.24 10.46
CA PRO A 122 -16.00 -4.30 11.18
C PRO A 122 -15.17 -5.58 11.25
N PRO A 123 -15.16 -6.31 12.38
CA PRO A 123 -14.37 -7.52 12.53
C PRO A 123 -14.83 -8.64 11.60
N ILE A 124 -13.88 -9.39 11.04
CA ILE A 124 -14.16 -10.62 10.31
C ILE A 124 -14.56 -11.73 11.30
N LYS A 125 -15.38 -12.68 10.86
CA LYS A 125 -15.70 -13.88 11.65
C LYS A 125 -14.58 -14.91 11.54
N ASP A 126 -14.36 -15.68 12.59
CA ASP A 126 -13.30 -16.69 12.64
C ASP A 126 -13.51 -17.83 11.62
N ASP A 127 -14.76 -18.11 11.22
CA ASP A 127 -15.13 -19.12 10.23
C ASP A 127 -15.20 -18.58 8.79
N ASP A 128 -14.95 -17.29 8.58
CA ASP A 128 -14.89 -16.71 7.24
C ASP A 128 -13.67 -17.26 6.47
N PRO A 129 -13.81 -17.66 5.19
CA PRO A 129 -12.70 -18.19 4.41
C PRO A 129 -11.54 -17.21 4.20
N LEU A 130 -11.77 -15.90 4.39
CA LEU A 130 -10.75 -14.87 4.33
C LEU A 130 -10.19 -14.50 5.71
N SER A 131 -10.57 -15.20 6.77
CA SER A 131 -9.98 -15.05 8.11
C SER A 131 -8.61 -15.73 8.21
N GLN A 132 -7.70 -15.15 8.98
CA GLN A 132 -6.36 -15.67 9.21
C GLN A 132 -6.22 -16.43 10.54
N VAL A 133 -7.29 -16.54 11.33
CA VAL A 133 -7.26 -17.14 12.69
C VAL A 133 -6.73 -18.58 12.70
N ASN A 134 -6.97 -19.35 11.64
CA ASN A 134 -6.54 -20.75 11.52
C ASN A 134 -5.38 -20.94 10.52
N ASP A 135 -4.73 -19.87 10.07
CA ASP A 135 -3.62 -19.96 9.13
C ASP A 135 -2.34 -20.39 9.86
N LEU A 136 -1.69 -21.45 9.36
CA LEU A 136 -0.50 -22.07 9.95
C LEU A 136 0.65 -21.07 10.16
N ARG A 137 0.74 -20.00 9.37
CA ARG A 137 1.78 -18.97 9.52
C ARG A 137 1.68 -18.21 10.86
N TYR A 138 0.53 -18.26 11.51
CA TYR A 138 0.26 -17.59 12.79
C TYR A 138 0.04 -18.59 13.93
N ALA A 139 0.31 -19.89 13.72
CA ALA A 139 0.01 -20.94 14.70
C ALA A 139 0.78 -20.80 16.04
N GLU A 140 1.93 -20.12 16.02
CA GLU A 140 2.72 -19.86 17.23
C GLU A 140 2.26 -18.61 18.00
N LEU A 141 1.33 -17.83 17.43
CA LEU A 141 0.79 -16.65 18.08
C LEU A 141 -0.34 -17.04 19.03
N PRO A 142 -0.37 -16.47 20.25
CA PRO A 142 -1.57 -16.45 21.06
C PRO A 142 -2.74 -15.87 20.26
N SER A 143 -3.93 -16.46 20.44
CA SER A 143 -5.12 -16.15 19.63
C SER A 143 -5.54 -14.68 19.69
N GLU A 144 -5.22 -13.98 20.78
CA GLU A 144 -5.49 -12.57 21.01
C GLU A 144 -4.60 -11.65 20.17
N LEU A 145 -3.46 -12.13 19.67
CA LEU A 145 -2.58 -11.37 18.78
C LEU A 145 -2.97 -11.50 17.30
N ILE A 146 -3.87 -12.43 16.96
CA ILE A 146 -4.36 -12.58 15.59
C ILE A 146 -5.57 -11.65 15.40
N PRO A 147 -5.44 -10.55 14.64
CA PRO A 147 -6.48 -9.54 14.56
C PRO A 147 -7.69 -10.03 13.76
N ARG A 148 -8.88 -9.60 14.19
CA ARG A 148 -10.11 -9.71 13.38
C ARG A 148 -10.41 -8.43 12.62
N SER A 149 -9.77 -7.32 13.01
CA SER A 149 -9.76 -6.02 12.34
C SER A 149 -8.65 -5.18 12.95
N GLU A 150 -8.12 -4.23 12.18
CA GLU A 150 -7.15 -3.26 12.68
C GLU A 150 -7.49 -1.86 12.15
N CYS A 151 -7.29 -0.84 12.99
CA CYS A 151 -7.09 0.55 12.60
C CYS A 151 -5.59 0.83 12.37
N LEU A 152 -5.17 2.09 12.20
CA LEU A 152 -3.73 2.38 12.06
C LEU A 152 -3.02 2.37 13.43
N ALA A 153 -3.70 2.74 14.52
CA ALA A 153 -3.15 2.68 15.87
C ALA A 153 -2.77 1.24 16.25
N ASP A 154 -3.63 0.25 15.99
CA ASP A 154 -3.33 -1.18 16.24
C ASP A 154 -2.06 -1.64 15.50
N VAL A 155 -1.85 -1.15 14.27
CA VAL A 155 -0.65 -1.46 13.48
C VAL A 155 0.59 -0.83 14.12
N VAL A 156 0.50 0.41 14.61
CA VAL A 156 1.59 1.07 15.37
C VAL A 156 1.94 0.24 16.60
N ASP A 157 0.94 -0.16 17.39
CA ASP A 157 1.12 -0.90 18.63
C ASP A 157 1.85 -2.23 18.43
N ARG A 158 1.51 -2.99 17.38
CA ARG A 158 2.22 -4.23 17.08
C ARG A 158 3.57 -4.02 16.39
N LEU A 159 3.76 -2.93 15.66
CA LEU A 159 4.99 -2.68 14.89
C LEU A 159 6.12 -2.14 15.76
N LEU A 160 5.84 -1.24 16.70
CA LEU A 160 6.88 -0.59 17.50
C LEU A 160 7.74 -1.56 18.33
N PRO A 161 7.19 -2.61 18.97
CA PRO A 161 8.02 -3.63 19.59
C PRO A 161 9.00 -4.28 18.60
N TYR A 162 8.57 -4.53 17.36
CA TYR A 162 9.47 -5.08 16.34
C TYR A 162 10.53 -4.09 15.86
N TRP A 163 10.17 -2.81 15.77
CA TRP A 163 11.12 -1.74 15.48
C TRP A 163 12.26 -1.74 16.51
N TYR A 164 11.94 -1.68 17.80
CA TYR A 164 12.94 -1.59 18.87
C TYR A 164 13.69 -2.92 19.13
N ASP A 165 13.01 -4.06 19.05
CA ASP A 165 13.61 -5.35 19.42
C ASP A 165 14.33 -6.04 18.25
N SER A 166 14.10 -5.60 17.01
CA SER A 166 14.64 -6.29 15.82
C SER A 166 15.30 -5.39 14.79
N ILE A 167 14.69 -4.24 14.44
CA ILE A 167 15.25 -3.35 13.40
C ILE A 167 16.35 -2.45 13.97
N VAL A 168 16.08 -1.77 15.09
CA VAL A 168 17.04 -0.90 15.79
C VAL A 168 18.34 -1.63 16.13
N PRO A 169 18.35 -2.88 16.64
CA PRO A 169 19.59 -3.61 16.90
C PRO A 169 20.44 -3.84 15.66
N ASP A 170 19.83 -4.05 14.48
CA ASP A 170 20.59 -4.17 13.23
C ASP A 170 21.16 -2.81 12.79
N LEU A 171 20.38 -1.73 12.89
CA LEU A 171 20.86 -0.37 12.64
C LEU A 171 22.00 0.03 13.58
N ALA A 172 21.87 -0.29 14.87
CA ALA A 172 22.88 -0.04 15.91
C ALA A 172 24.19 -0.80 15.65
N ALA A 173 24.10 -1.97 15.00
CA ALA A 173 25.25 -2.75 14.56
C ALA A 173 25.93 -2.18 13.30
N GLY A 174 25.49 -1.02 12.81
CA GLY A 174 26.04 -0.35 11.63
C GLY A 174 25.58 -0.93 10.30
N LYS A 175 24.51 -1.74 10.29
CA LYS A 175 23.97 -2.34 9.07
C LYS A 175 23.09 -1.35 8.30
N THR A 176 23.16 -1.41 6.97
CA THR A 176 22.13 -0.85 6.09
C THR A 176 20.92 -1.78 6.11
N VAL A 177 19.79 -1.30 6.60
CA VAL A 177 18.58 -2.12 6.77
C VAL A 177 17.55 -1.81 5.68
N LEU A 178 17.09 -2.84 4.97
CA LEU A 178 15.95 -2.74 4.06
C LEU A 178 14.68 -3.31 4.72
N VAL A 179 13.62 -2.52 4.81
CA VAL A 179 12.29 -2.95 5.25
C VAL A 179 11.34 -2.97 4.05
N ALA A 180 11.10 -4.18 3.52
CA ALA A 180 10.15 -4.40 2.44
C ALA A 180 8.78 -4.81 3.00
N ALA A 181 7.79 -3.91 2.98
CA ALA A 181 6.52 -4.12 3.67
C ALA A 181 5.33 -3.47 2.94
N HIS A 182 4.33 -2.97 3.70
CA HIS A 182 3.01 -2.60 3.20
C HIS A 182 2.69 -1.14 3.47
N GLY A 183 1.61 -0.65 2.87
CA GLY A 183 1.22 0.75 2.99
C GLY A 183 1.05 1.19 4.44
N ASN A 184 0.25 0.48 5.26
CA ASN A 184 -0.02 0.94 6.62
C ASN A 184 1.11 0.61 7.62
N SER A 185 1.83 -0.50 7.46
CA SER A 185 2.98 -0.78 8.33
C SER A 185 4.12 0.21 8.08
N LEU A 186 4.39 0.58 6.83
CA LEU A 186 5.38 1.65 6.55
C LEU A 186 4.87 3.03 6.97
N ARG A 187 3.58 3.34 6.84
CA ARG A 187 3.01 4.59 7.39
C ARG A 187 3.14 4.65 8.90
N ALA A 188 2.89 3.54 9.60
CA ALA A 188 3.07 3.46 11.05
C ALA A 188 4.52 3.72 11.46
N LEU A 189 5.49 3.15 10.74
CA LEU A 189 6.91 3.40 11.00
C LEU A 189 7.31 4.85 10.69
N VAL A 190 6.87 5.41 9.55
CA VAL A 190 7.11 6.82 9.22
C VAL A 190 6.46 7.76 10.24
N LYS A 191 5.25 7.44 10.73
CA LYS A 191 4.60 8.22 11.80
C LYS A 191 5.49 8.33 13.02
N HIS A 192 6.11 7.21 13.42
CA HIS A 192 7.01 7.15 14.55
C HIS A 192 8.31 7.93 14.30
N LEU A 193 8.97 7.70 13.17
CA LEU A 193 10.22 8.34 12.81
C LEU A 193 10.10 9.87 12.72
N ASP A 194 9.04 10.36 12.07
CA ASP A 194 8.86 11.78 11.78
C ASP A 194 8.04 12.54 12.83
N ASP A 195 7.62 11.88 13.91
CA ASP A 195 6.74 12.42 14.94
C ASP A 195 5.45 13.03 14.34
N ILE A 196 4.78 12.26 13.47
CA ILE A 196 3.58 12.71 12.77
C ILE A 196 2.36 12.53 13.69
N SER A 197 1.57 13.59 13.84
CA SER A 197 0.30 13.56 14.57
C SER A 197 -0.75 12.65 13.92
N ASP A 198 -1.75 12.26 14.71
CA ASP A 198 -2.83 11.37 14.26
C ASP A 198 -3.70 12.04 13.18
N GLU A 199 -3.79 13.37 13.20
CA GLU A 199 -4.48 14.16 12.18
C GLU A 199 -3.71 14.19 10.86
N GLN A 200 -2.38 14.34 10.92
CA GLN A 200 -1.53 14.45 9.73
C GLN A 200 -1.29 13.10 9.04
N ILE A 201 -1.19 12.01 9.81
CA ILE A 201 -0.86 10.69 9.25
C ILE A 201 -1.92 10.20 8.25
N VAL A 202 -3.17 10.62 8.42
CA VAL A 202 -4.31 10.38 7.52
C VAL A 202 -4.01 10.77 6.07
N GLY A 203 -3.22 11.85 5.87
CA GLY A 203 -2.85 12.38 4.56
C GLY A 203 -1.62 11.72 3.93
N LEU A 204 -0.81 11.00 4.70
CA LEU A 204 0.42 10.38 4.23
C LEU A 204 0.12 9.19 3.30
N ASN A 205 0.74 9.19 2.11
CA ASN A 205 0.69 8.08 1.17
C ASN A 205 2.13 7.71 0.79
N ILE A 206 2.44 6.42 0.83
CA ILE A 206 3.73 5.87 0.42
C ILE A 206 3.51 5.17 -0.94
N PRO A 207 4.22 5.56 -2.01
CA PRO A 207 4.07 4.95 -3.34
C PRO A 207 4.56 3.50 -3.36
N THR A 208 4.09 2.70 -4.31
CA THR A 208 4.55 1.31 -4.49
C THR A 208 5.89 1.29 -5.21
N GLY A 209 6.79 0.37 -4.83
CA GLY A 209 8.02 0.05 -5.58
C GLY A 209 9.14 1.10 -5.58
N ILE A 210 8.97 2.25 -4.92
CA ILE A 210 9.99 3.32 -4.88
C ILE A 210 10.64 3.33 -3.49
N PRO A 211 11.93 3.00 -3.36
CA PRO A 211 12.63 3.03 -2.08
C PRO A 211 12.65 4.45 -1.46
N LEU A 212 12.37 4.52 -0.17
CA LEU A 212 12.44 5.71 0.68
C LEU A 212 13.56 5.54 1.69
N VAL A 213 14.59 6.38 1.60
CA VAL A 213 15.79 6.30 2.44
C VAL A 213 15.68 7.26 3.61
N TYR A 214 16.05 6.78 4.79
CA TYR A 214 16.26 7.55 6.01
C TYR A 214 17.71 7.42 6.42
N GLU A 215 18.36 8.57 6.63
CA GLU A 215 19.57 8.66 7.43
C GLU A 215 19.17 9.02 8.87
N LEU A 216 19.65 8.23 9.82
CA LEU A 216 19.29 8.32 11.22
C LEU A 216 20.51 8.71 12.06
N ASP A 217 20.29 9.53 13.09
CA ASP A 217 21.29 9.87 14.10
C ASP A 217 21.52 8.72 15.10
N ASP A 218 22.31 8.99 16.15
CA ASP A 218 22.68 7.98 17.15
C ASP A 218 21.52 7.61 18.09
N ASP A 219 20.45 8.39 18.12
CA ASP A 219 19.18 8.09 18.81
C ASP A 219 18.15 7.46 17.86
N PHE A 220 18.57 7.13 16.63
CA PHE A 220 17.73 6.62 15.54
C PHE A 220 16.62 7.59 15.09
N ALA A 221 16.79 8.89 15.33
CA ALA A 221 15.90 9.92 14.82
C ALA A 221 16.33 10.34 13.39
N PRO A 222 15.37 10.67 12.49
CA PRO A 222 15.69 11.13 11.14
C PRO A 222 16.52 12.42 11.12
N LEU A 223 17.65 12.40 10.43
CA LEU A 223 18.39 13.63 10.09
C LEU A 223 17.57 14.52 9.16
N LYS A 224 16.74 13.90 8.30
CA LYS A 224 15.77 14.58 7.43
C LYS A 224 14.39 13.96 7.59
N ARG A 225 13.46 14.75 8.14
CA ARG A 225 12.05 14.36 8.25
C ARG A 225 11.46 14.07 6.86
N GLY A 226 10.71 12.98 6.76
CA GLY A 226 10.09 12.51 5.53
C GLY A 226 11.02 11.66 4.64
N GLY A 227 12.29 11.51 5.00
CA GLY A 227 13.30 10.80 4.23
C GLY A 227 13.53 11.34 2.82
N GLU A 228 14.19 10.56 1.98
CA GLU A 228 14.44 10.85 0.57
C GLU A 228 14.08 9.65 -0.31
N TYR A 229 13.16 9.84 -1.26
CA TYR A 229 12.89 8.82 -2.26
C TYR A 229 14.03 8.77 -3.28
N LEU A 230 14.42 7.57 -3.70
CA LEU A 230 15.45 7.39 -4.74
C LEU A 230 14.98 7.85 -6.14
N ASP A 231 13.67 7.96 -6.35
CA ASP A 231 13.09 8.65 -7.50
C ASP A 231 12.02 9.65 -7.02
N PRO A 232 12.42 10.89 -6.64
CA PRO A 232 11.49 11.89 -6.11
C PRO A 232 10.39 12.29 -7.09
N ALA A 233 10.67 12.30 -8.40
CA ALA A 233 9.72 12.68 -9.43
C ALA A 233 8.63 11.62 -9.58
N ALA A 234 9.02 10.34 -9.70
CA ALA A 234 8.07 9.24 -9.76
C ALA A 234 7.27 9.11 -8.46
N ALA A 235 7.92 9.28 -7.30
CA ALA A 235 7.25 9.24 -6.00
C ALA A 235 6.17 10.31 -5.88
N LYS A 236 6.48 11.55 -6.27
CA LYS A 236 5.49 12.65 -6.28
C LYS A 236 4.30 12.33 -7.19
N ALA A 237 4.55 11.88 -8.41
CA ALA A 237 3.50 11.54 -9.37
C ALA A 237 2.60 10.40 -8.85
N ALA A 238 3.20 9.35 -8.27
CA ALA A 238 2.46 8.22 -7.71
C ALA A 238 1.62 8.62 -6.49
N ILE A 239 2.16 9.45 -5.59
CA ILE A 239 1.43 9.97 -4.43
C ILE A 239 0.22 10.80 -4.86
N GLU A 240 0.38 11.66 -5.87
CA GLU A 240 -0.72 12.46 -6.44
C GLU A 240 -1.80 11.57 -7.08
N ALA A 241 -1.42 10.49 -7.78
CA ALA A 241 -2.36 9.55 -8.36
C ALA A 241 -3.22 8.84 -7.29
N VAL A 242 -2.62 8.43 -6.16
CA VAL A 242 -3.34 7.78 -5.04
C VAL A 242 -4.32 8.73 -4.37
N LYS A 243 -3.98 10.02 -4.24
CA LYS A 243 -4.92 11.04 -3.75
C LYS A 243 -6.17 11.10 -4.63
N ASN A 244 -6.00 11.10 -5.96
CA ASN A 244 -7.10 11.17 -6.91
C ASN A 244 -7.98 9.91 -6.96
N GLN A 245 -7.43 8.73 -6.67
CA GLN A 245 -8.19 7.47 -6.54
C GLN A 245 -8.95 7.36 -5.21
N GLY A 246 -8.52 8.13 -4.20
CA GLY A 246 -9.09 8.15 -2.85
C GLY A 246 -9.88 9.38 -2.45
N GLY A 247 -10.00 10.35 -3.33
CA GLY A 247 -10.72 11.60 -3.12
C GLY A 247 -10.70 12.37 -4.42
N GLY A 248 -11.86 12.48 -5.06
CA GLY A 248 -11.97 13.14 -6.36
C GLY A 248 -13.14 12.56 -7.11
N ALA A 249 -14.19 13.36 -7.24
CA ALA A 249 -15.38 13.09 -8.02
C ALA A 249 -15.04 12.27 -9.28
N GLY A 250 -15.75 11.18 -9.47
CA GLY A 250 -15.84 10.56 -10.78
C GLY A 250 -16.20 11.67 -11.77
N LYS A 251 -15.25 12.08 -12.60
CA LYS A 251 -15.62 12.64 -13.89
C LYS A 251 -16.41 11.53 -14.54
N LYS A 252 -17.75 11.69 -14.56
CA LYS A 252 -18.60 10.98 -15.51
C LYS A 252 -17.85 11.03 -16.84
N PRO A 253 -17.64 9.89 -17.53
CA PRO A 253 -17.19 9.96 -18.91
C PRO A 253 -18.16 10.91 -19.62
N ALA A 254 -17.61 11.93 -20.28
CA ALA A 254 -18.40 12.88 -21.04
C ALA A 254 -19.31 12.04 -21.94
N ALA A 255 -20.63 12.25 -21.82
CA ALA A 255 -21.60 11.53 -22.62
C ALA A 255 -21.18 11.68 -24.09
N ALA A 256 -20.98 10.54 -24.76
CA ALA A 256 -20.70 10.55 -26.19
C ALA A 256 -21.76 11.42 -26.89
N PRO A 257 -21.36 12.30 -27.83
CA PRO A 257 -22.31 13.17 -28.50
C PRO A 257 -23.39 12.28 -29.14
N LYS A 258 -24.65 12.55 -28.80
CA LYS A 258 -25.81 11.87 -29.38
C LYS A 258 -25.64 11.90 -30.91
N LYS A 259 -25.52 10.72 -31.52
CA LYS A 259 -25.60 10.59 -32.99
C LYS A 259 -26.90 11.27 -33.42
N ALA A 260 -26.76 12.27 -34.28
CA ALA A 260 -27.90 12.95 -34.88
C ALA A 260 -28.78 11.90 -35.59
N GLU A 261 -30.06 11.84 -35.19
CA GLU A 261 -31.05 11.05 -35.92
C GLU A 261 -31.15 11.56 -37.37
N PRO A 262 -31.28 10.66 -38.36
CA PRO A 262 -31.46 11.08 -39.74
C PRO A 262 -32.80 11.81 -39.88
N LYS A 263 -32.75 13.04 -40.42
CA LYS A 263 -33.94 13.82 -40.78
C LYS A 263 -34.84 12.98 -41.69
N LYS A 264 -36.06 12.72 -41.24
CA LYS A 264 -37.12 12.16 -42.09
C LYS A 264 -37.51 13.22 -43.13
N ASP A 265 -37.39 12.86 -44.40
CA ASP A 265 -37.82 13.68 -45.52
C ASP A 265 -39.31 14.02 -45.43
N ALA A 266 -39.62 15.30 -45.64
CA ALA A 266 -40.99 15.80 -45.76
C ALA A 266 -41.59 15.43 -47.13
N PRO A 267 -42.89 15.11 -47.21
CA PRO A 267 -43.51 14.70 -48.47
C PRO A 267 -43.69 15.88 -49.43
N LYS A 268 -43.25 15.70 -50.68
CA LYS A 268 -43.44 16.66 -51.78
C LYS A 268 -44.93 16.88 -52.05
N SER A 269 -45.40 18.11 -51.87
CA SER A 269 -46.76 18.54 -52.25
C SER A 269 -46.92 18.55 -53.77
N ARG A 270 -47.83 17.73 -54.29
CA ARG A 270 -48.39 17.89 -55.64
C ARG A 270 -49.48 18.97 -55.62
N ARG A 271 -49.22 20.11 -56.25
CA ARG A 271 -50.20 21.04 -56.86
C ARG A 271 -49.59 21.39 -58.23
N GLY A 272 -50.16 21.03 -59.37
CA GLY A 272 -51.50 21.41 -59.81
C GLY A 272 -51.38 22.68 -60.64
N ARG A 273 -51.08 22.56 -61.94
CA ARG A 273 -51.24 23.63 -62.94
C ARG A 273 -52.30 23.19 -63.94
N LYS A 274 -53.47 23.82 -63.88
CA LYS A 274 -54.45 23.89 -64.96
C LYS A 274 -54.36 25.30 -65.56
N LYS A 275 -53.97 25.38 -66.83
CA LYS A 275 -54.62 26.10 -67.93
C LYS A 275 -53.68 26.05 -69.12
#